data_AF-A0A7G6E662-F1
#
_entry.id   AF-A0A7G6E662-F1
#
_cell.length_a   1.000
_cell.length_b   1.000
_cell.length_c   1.000
_cell.angle_alpha   90.00
_cell.angle_beta   90.00
_cell.angle_gamma   90.00
#
_symmetry.space_group_name_H-M   'P 1'
#
loop_
_entity.id
_entity.type
_entity.pdbx_description
1 polymer ?
#
loop_
_entity_poly.entity_id
_entity_poly.type
_entity_poly.pdbx_seq_one_letter_code
_entity_poly.pdbx_strand_id
1 'polypeptide(L)'
;MRRDLRFWRKIKQVPGSLQRFYEGPEYGLELKAVWLGFTTALGVWFCAVCLGLLWIMLKGAGSYWFGAYVYLVGLLGVFLGGLFAGSRVNKKGWLHGLWVGVLLGMLGIIVNLELAPQLLSLASMGRQLLVWSLWGLTGGYIGSLLLYWPQKKSISRKEKRPGAW
;
A
#
# COMPACT_ATOMS: atom_id res chain seq x y z
N MET A 1 2.30 -43.84 -5.30
CA MET A 1 3.34 -42.91 -4.80
C MET A 1 2.69 -41.89 -3.86
N ARG A 2 2.57 -42.22 -2.56
CA ARG A 2 1.94 -41.35 -1.54
C ARG A 2 2.96 -40.30 -1.09
N ARG A 3 2.82 -39.06 -1.55
CA ARG A 3 3.63 -37.93 -1.06
C ARG A 3 3.27 -37.68 0.41
N ASP A 4 4.28 -37.78 1.26
CA ASP A 4 4.20 -37.70 2.71
C ASP A 4 3.76 -36.29 3.14
N LEU A 5 2.46 -36.13 3.41
CA LEU A 5 1.82 -34.90 3.89
C LEU A 5 2.32 -34.46 5.27
N ARG A 6 3.17 -35.25 5.94
CA ARG A 6 3.75 -34.92 7.25
C ARG A 6 4.82 -33.84 7.17
N PHE A 7 5.53 -33.71 6.04
CA PHE A 7 6.59 -32.71 5.89
C PHE A 7 6.03 -31.27 5.92
N TRP A 8 4.87 -31.05 5.31
CA TRP A 8 4.22 -29.72 5.27
C TRP A 8 3.61 -29.27 6.60
N ARG A 9 3.36 -30.18 7.56
CA ARG A 9 2.94 -29.77 8.92
C ARG A 9 4.08 -29.15 9.73
N LYS A 10 5.33 -29.43 9.39
CA LYS A 10 6.49 -28.95 10.16
C LYS A 10 6.94 -27.53 9.78
N ILE A 11 6.51 -27.01 8.63
CA ILE A 11 6.90 -25.67 8.13
C ILE A 11 5.99 -24.56 8.67
N LYS A 12 4.92 -24.88 9.43
CA LYS A 12 3.93 -23.90 9.89
C LYS A 12 3.97 -23.53 11.37
N GLN A 13 5.09 -23.76 12.05
CA GLN A 13 5.31 -23.19 13.39
C GLN A 13 5.98 -21.82 13.26
N VAL A 14 5.21 -20.84 12.78
CA VAL A 14 5.54 -19.45 13.08
C VAL A 14 5.38 -19.29 14.59
N PRO A 15 6.38 -18.77 15.33
CA PRO A 15 6.30 -18.65 16.78
C PRO A 15 5.05 -17.85 17.16
N GLY A 16 4.28 -18.36 18.13
CA GLY A 16 2.97 -17.80 18.52
C GLY A 16 3.01 -16.33 18.97
N SER A 17 4.19 -15.79 19.30
CA SER A 17 4.40 -14.38 19.56
C SER A 17 4.17 -13.50 18.33
N LEU A 18 4.59 -13.94 17.14
CA LEU A 18 4.36 -13.21 15.88
C LEU A 18 2.91 -13.32 15.40
N GLN A 19 2.22 -14.40 15.76
CA GLN A 19 0.82 -14.59 15.39
C GLN A 19 -0.10 -13.60 16.10
N ARG A 20 0.20 -13.21 17.36
CA ARG A 20 -0.54 -12.16 18.08
C ARG A 20 -0.41 -10.78 17.43
N PHE A 21 0.74 -10.44 16.85
CA PHE A 21 0.90 -9.20 16.09
C PHE A 21 0.14 -9.23 14.75
N TYR A 22 -0.08 -10.42 14.18
CA TYR A 22 -0.82 -10.59 12.93
C TYR A 22 -2.34 -10.62 13.12
N GLU A 23 -2.82 -11.08 14.28
CA GLU A 23 -4.24 -11.37 14.52
C GLU A 23 -4.86 -10.49 15.61
N GLY A 24 -4.14 -9.51 16.18
CA GLY A 24 -4.66 -8.61 17.21
C GLY A 24 -5.84 -7.76 16.70
N PRO A 25 -7.11 -8.12 16.99
CA PRO A 25 -8.27 -7.37 16.53
C PRO A 25 -8.42 -6.06 17.31
N GLU A 26 -7.68 -5.91 18.42
CA GLU A 26 -7.82 -4.80 19.36
C GLU A 26 -7.37 -3.45 18.78
N TYR A 27 -6.35 -3.43 17.93
CA TYR A 27 -5.88 -2.19 17.29
C TYR A 27 -6.49 -1.96 15.90
N GLY A 28 -7.00 -3.02 15.25
CA GLY A 28 -7.64 -2.95 13.93
C GLY A 28 -6.67 -2.65 12.80
N LEU A 29 -5.41 -3.11 12.91
CA LEU A 29 -4.39 -3.01 11.88
C LEU A 29 -3.97 -4.41 11.42
N GLU A 30 -4.28 -4.73 10.16
CA GLU A 30 -3.96 -5.97 9.49
C GLU A 30 -2.65 -5.81 8.70
N LEU A 31 -1.55 -6.33 9.25
CA LEU A 31 -0.22 -6.18 8.66
C LEU A 31 -0.13 -6.73 7.22
N LYS A 32 -0.90 -7.78 6.90
CA LYS A 32 -0.99 -8.35 5.54
C LYS A 32 -1.45 -7.32 4.52
N ALA A 33 -2.46 -6.51 4.88
CA ALA A 33 -3.01 -5.50 4.00
C ALA A 33 -2.04 -4.34 3.81
N VAL A 34 -1.36 -3.91 4.89
CA VAL A 34 -0.31 -2.90 4.82
C VAL A 34 0.83 -3.37 3.91
N TRP A 35 1.29 -4.60 4.07
CA TRP A 35 2.37 -5.16 3.24
C TRP A 35 1.98 -5.29 1.76
N LEU A 36 0.74 -5.70 1.48
CA LEU A 36 0.22 -5.72 0.12
C LEU A 36 0.20 -4.32 -0.50
N GLY A 37 -0.29 -3.32 0.23
CA GLY A 37 -0.30 -1.93 -0.24
C GLY A 37 1.12 -1.40 -0.49
N PHE A 38 2.04 -1.65 0.44
CA PHE A 38 3.44 -1.27 0.34
C PHE A 38 4.12 -1.87 -0.90
N THR A 39 4.01 -3.19 -1.09
CA THR A 39 4.58 -3.89 -2.26
C THR A 39 3.95 -3.45 -3.57
N THR A 40 2.63 -3.19 -3.58
CA THR A 40 1.94 -2.65 -4.77
C THR A 40 2.44 -1.26 -5.13
N ALA A 41 2.57 -0.37 -4.16
CA ALA A 41 3.09 0.98 -4.38
C ALA A 41 4.53 0.95 -4.91
N LEU A 42 5.39 0.11 -4.32
CA LEU A 42 6.75 -0.10 -4.81
C LEU A 42 6.78 -0.61 -6.24
N GLY A 43 5.95 -1.61 -6.56
CA GLY A 43 5.85 -2.15 -7.91
C GLY A 43 5.43 -1.08 -8.93
N VAL A 44 4.39 -0.30 -8.62
CA VAL A 44 3.93 0.81 -9.48
C VAL A 44 5.03 1.85 -9.67
N TRP A 45 5.67 2.28 -8.58
CA TRP A 45 6.75 3.27 -8.63
C TRP A 45 7.94 2.76 -9.44
N PHE A 46 8.41 1.55 -9.17
CA PHE A 46 9.54 0.95 -9.87
C PHE A 46 9.27 0.80 -11.36
N CYS A 47 8.11 0.25 -11.75
CA CYS A 47 7.73 0.13 -13.15
C CYS A 47 7.70 1.49 -13.85
N ALA A 48 7.17 2.53 -13.22
CA ALA A 48 7.10 3.86 -13.81
C ALA A 48 8.47 4.53 -13.93
N VAL A 49 9.36 4.34 -12.96
CA VAL A 49 10.75 4.82 -13.06
C VAL A 49 11.45 4.12 -14.23
N CYS A 50 11.33 2.80 -14.36
CA CYS A 50 11.91 2.06 -15.49
C CYS A 50 11.37 2.53 -16.84
N LEU A 51 10.05 2.72 -16.95
CA LEU A 51 9.42 3.24 -18.18
C LEU A 51 9.88 4.67 -18.49
N GLY A 52 9.99 5.53 -17.48
CA GLY A 52 10.48 6.89 -17.63
C GLY A 52 11.94 6.94 -18.07
N LEU A 53 12.80 6.08 -17.52
CA LEU A 53 14.20 5.94 -17.96
C LEU A 53 14.29 5.45 -19.41
N LEU A 54 13.53 4.41 -19.75
CA LEU A 54 13.47 3.89 -21.12
C LEU A 54 13.01 4.98 -22.10
N TRP A 55 12.00 5.77 -21.72
CA TRP A 55 11.52 6.91 -22.51
C TRP A 55 12.61 7.95 -22.76
N ILE A 56 13.38 8.33 -21.73
CA ILE A 56 14.49 9.27 -21.86
C ILE A 56 15.56 8.71 -22.82
N MET A 57 15.93 7.44 -22.67
CA MET A 57 16.94 6.80 -23.52
C MET A 57 16.52 6.76 -25.00
N LEU A 58 15.23 6.52 -25.27
CA LEU A 58 14.72 6.40 -26.64
C LEU A 58 14.49 7.76 -27.33
N LYS A 59 14.12 8.80 -26.59
CA LYS A 59 13.75 10.10 -27.17
C LYS A 59 14.83 11.17 -27.06
N GLY A 60 15.91 10.92 -26.32
CA GLY A 60 16.93 11.93 -26.05
C GLY A 60 16.37 13.19 -25.37
N ALA A 61 15.22 13.06 -24.71
CA ALA A 61 14.52 14.18 -24.10
C ALA A 61 15.29 14.68 -22.87
N GLY A 62 15.38 16.00 -22.70
CA GLY A 62 16.06 16.61 -21.56
C GLY A 62 15.47 16.14 -20.22
N SER A 63 16.35 15.80 -19.27
CA SER A 63 16.02 15.25 -17.95
C SER A 63 15.39 16.26 -16.98
N TYR A 64 15.18 17.51 -17.39
CA TYR A 64 14.81 18.61 -16.50
C TYR A 64 13.55 18.33 -15.66
N TRP A 65 12.54 17.68 -16.25
CA TRP A 65 11.28 17.37 -15.58
C TRP A 65 11.20 15.96 -14.98
N PHE A 66 12.26 15.15 -15.11
CA PHE A 66 12.22 13.75 -14.70
C PHE A 66 12.01 13.59 -13.20
N GLY A 67 12.67 14.42 -12.38
CA GLY A 67 12.48 14.41 -10.93
C GLY A 67 11.03 14.69 -10.50
N ALA A 68 10.38 15.66 -11.16
CA ALA A 68 8.97 15.97 -10.91
C ALA A 68 8.05 14.81 -11.33
N TYR A 69 8.33 14.16 -12.46
CA TYR A 69 7.61 12.98 -12.91
C TYR A 69 7.72 11.82 -11.91
N VAL A 70 8.93 11.48 -11.47
CA VAL A 70 9.18 10.42 -10.48
C VAL A 70 8.46 10.72 -9.17
N TYR A 71 8.45 11.99 -8.74
CA TYR A 71 7.72 12.42 -7.55
C TYR A 71 6.21 12.23 -7.68
N LEU A 72 5.60 12.68 -8.78
CA LEU A 72 4.17 12.53 -9.03
C LEU A 72 3.75 11.05 -9.13
N VAL A 73 4.56 10.23 -9.79
CA VAL A 73 4.28 8.79 -9.85
C VAL A 73 4.51 8.12 -8.50
N GLY A 74 5.45 8.59 -7.68
CA GLY A 74 5.57 8.19 -6.28
C GLY A 74 4.29 8.43 -5.50
N LEU A 75 3.71 9.63 -5.59
CA LEU A 75 2.43 9.96 -4.96
C LEU A 75 1.29 9.07 -5.47
N LEU A 76 1.22 8.83 -6.78
CA LEU A 76 0.23 7.94 -7.37
C LEU A 76 0.40 6.49 -6.90
N GLY A 77 1.65 6.01 -6.80
CA GLY A 77 1.98 4.69 -6.28
C GLY A 77 1.54 4.54 -4.82
N VAL A 78 1.83 5.53 -3.97
CA VAL A 78 1.39 5.56 -2.56
C VAL A 78 -0.14 5.55 -2.48
N PHE A 79 -0.81 6.36 -3.29
CA PHE A 79 -2.27 6.40 -3.35
C PHE A 79 -2.87 5.05 -3.74
N LEU A 80 -2.37 4.43 -4.81
CA LEU A 80 -2.82 3.12 -5.27
C LEU A 80 -2.51 2.04 -4.24
N GLY A 81 -1.32 2.04 -3.64
CA GLY A 81 -0.98 1.11 -2.56
C GLY A 81 -1.91 1.26 -1.35
N GLY A 82 -2.21 2.50 -0.94
CA GLY A 82 -3.19 2.78 0.09
C GLY A 82 -4.58 2.26 -0.29
N LEU A 83 -5.02 2.49 -1.52
CA LEU A 83 -6.29 1.99 -2.05
C LEU A 83 -6.36 0.46 -2.00
N PHE A 84 -5.32 -0.24 -2.46
CA PHE A 84 -5.26 -1.70 -2.41
C PHE A 84 -5.25 -2.22 -0.97
N ALA A 85 -4.50 -1.60 -0.06
CA ALA A 85 -4.52 -1.95 1.36
C ALA A 85 -5.92 -1.75 1.97
N GLY A 86 -6.54 -0.60 1.73
CA GLY A 86 -7.89 -0.28 2.22
C GLY A 86 -8.97 -1.19 1.65
N SER A 87 -8.81 -1.64 0.40
CA SER A 87 -9.74 -2.55 -0.30
C SER A 87 -9.67 -4.01 0.16
N ARG A 88 -8.77 -4.35 1.09
CA ARG A 88 -8.65 -5.72 1.61
C ARG A 88 -9.11 -5.86 3.05
N VAL A 89 -9.46 -4.75 3.71
CA VAL A 89 -9.77 -4.73 5.14
C VAL A 89 -11.19 -4.25 5.37
N ASN A 90 -11.90 -4.94 6.25
CA ASN A 90 -13.29 -4.59 6.55
C ASN A 90 -13.38 -3.35 7.44
N LYS A 91 -12.40 -3.09 8.31
CA LYS A 91 -12.46 -1.98 9.26
C LYS A 91 -11.20 -1.11 9.14
N LYS A 92 -11.37 0.20 9.33
CA LYS A 92 -10.29 1.20 9.40
C LYS A 92 -9.31 1.18 8.20
N GLY A 93 -9.81 1.09 6.96
CA GLY A 93 -8.93 1.10 5.78
C GLY A 93 -8.07 2.36 5.62
N TRP A 94 -8.55 3.51 6.12
CA TRP A 94 -7.77 4.75 6.21
C TRP A 94 -6.49 4.59 7.04
N LEU A 95 -6.51 3.79 8.11
CA LEU A 95 -5.35 3.55 8.98
C LEU A 95 -4.30 2.72 8.24
N HIS A 96 -4.73 1.73 7.45
CA HIS A 96 -3.83 0.90 6.65
C HIS A 96 -3.16 1.74 5.56
N GLY A 97 -3.95 2.58 4.88
CA GLY A 97 -3.41 3.53 3.90
C GLY A 97 -2.42 4.52 4.50
N LEU A 98 -2.71 5.05 5.70
CA LEU A 98 -1.78 5.91 6.44
C LEU A 98 -0.43 5.21 6.65
N TRP A 99 -0.43 3.98 7.15
CA TRP A 99 0.80 3.21 7.37
C TRP A 99 1.56 2.90 6.08
N VAL A 100 0.86 2.61 4.98
CA VAL A 100 1.50 2.48 3.66
C VAL A 100 2.24 3.77 3.29
N GLY A 101 1.59 4.93 3.46
CA GLY A 101 2.20 6.24 3.20
C GLY A 101 3.40 6.55 4.09
N VAL A 102 3.31 6.25 5.39
CA VAL A 102 4.41 6.44 6.35
C VAL A 102 5.62 5.56 5.99
N LEU A 103 5.40 4.26 5.74
CA LEU A 103 6.48 3.32 5.40
C LEU A 103 7.20 3.72 4.10
N LEU A 104 6.43 4.07 3.07
CA LEU A 104 7.00 4.54 1.81
C LEU A 104 7.68 5.90 1.95
N GLY A 105 7.11 6.81 2.74
CA GLY A 105 7.69 8.12 3.01
C GLY A 105 9.04 7.99 3.72
N MET A 106 9.14 7.11 4.71
CA MET A 106 10.40 6.79 5.38
C MET A 106 11.41 6.18 4.41
N LEU A 107 10.98 5.22 3.58
CA LEU A 107 11.85 4.63 2.56
C LEU A 107 12.38 5.69 1.59
N GLY A 108 11.51 6.60 1.13
CA GLY A 108 11.90 7.72 0.27
C GLY A 108 12.89 8.67 0.95
N ILE A 109 12.76 8.91 2.25
CA ILE A 109 13.73 9.71 3.02
C ILE A 109 15.08 9.00 3.08
N ILE A 110 15.10 7.70 3.36
CA ILE A 110 16.33 6.90 3.39
C ILE A 110 17.03 6.97 2.03
N VAL A 111 16.29 6.75 0.93
CA VAL A 111 16.84 6.85 -0.42
C VAL A 111 17.38 8.25 -0.71
N ASN A 112 16.67 9.30 -0.33
CA ASN A 112 17.13 10.68 -0.54
C ASN A 112 18.37 11.01 0.32
N LEU A 113 18.48 10.47 1.54
CA LEU A 113 19.64 10.65 2.42
C LEU A 113 20.90 10.02 1.81
N GLU A 114 20.76 8.84 1.20
CA GLU A 114 21.88 8.15 0.54
C GLU A 114 22.28 8.82 -0.78
N LEU A 115 21.32 9.32 -1.55
CA LEU A 115 21.60 9.92 -2.86
C LEU A 115 22.07 11.37 -2.79
N ALA A 116 21.52 12.17 -1.88
CA ALA A 116 21.77 13.61 -1.82
C ALA A 116 21.61 14.16 -0.37
N PRO A 117 22.52 13.80 0.55
CA PRO A 117 22.41 14.18 1.97
C PRO A 117 22.36 15.69 2.18
N GLN A 118 23.06 16.47 1.34
CA GLN A 118 23.15 17.92 1.40
C GLN A 118 21.83 18.68 1.11
N LEU A 119 20.84 18.02 0.51
CA LEU A 119 19.55 18.64 0.16
C LEU A 119 18.47 18.40 1.22
N LEU A 120 18.79 17.63 2.27
CA LEU A 120 17.82 17.12 3.22
C LEU A 120 17.81 17.92 4.51
N SER A 121 16.84 18.82 4.62
CA SER A 121 16.50 19.49 5.88
C SER A 121 15.43 18.72 6.64
N LEU A 122 15.40 18.82 7.97
CA LEU A 122 14.36 18.22 8.81
C LEU A 122 12.94 18.65 8.35
N ALA A 123 12.80 19.92 7.94
CA ALA A 123 11.54 20.44 7.39
C ALA A 123 11.13 19.72 6.09
N SER A 124 12.09 19.42 5.21
CA SER A 124 11.82 18.68 3.97
C SER A 124 11.41 17.23 4.24
N MET A 125 12.03 16.55 5.21
CA MET A 125 11.66 15.21 5.67
C MET A 125 10.23 15.20 6.23
N GLY A 126 9.92 16.15 7.11
CA GLY A 126 8.59 16.27 7.71
C GLY A 126 7.52 16.51 6.66
N ARG A 127 7.76 17.39 5.68
CA ARG A 127 6.84 17.62 4.56
C ARG A 127 6.64 16.36 3.72
N GLN A 128 7.73 15.65 3.39
CA GLN A 128 7.65 14.41 2.61
C GLN A 128 6.81 13.36 3.33
N LEU A 129 7.08 13.10 4.61
CA LEU A 129 6.30 12.18 5.43
C LEU A 129 4.83 12.59 5.49
N LEU A 130 4.54 13.86 5.74
CA LEU A 130 3.17 14.37 5.83
C LEU A 130 2.42 14.16 4.52
N VAL A 131 3.01 14.58 3.39
CA VAL A 131 2.36 14.46 2.07
C VAL A 131 2.11 13.00 1.71
N TRP A 132 3.09 12.12 1.92
CA TRP A 132 2.96 10.69 1.59
C TRP A 132 1.95 10.00 2.50
N SER A 133 1.93 10.37 3.78
CA SER A 133 0.93 9.88 4.74
C SER A 133 -0.49 10.30 4.37
N LEU A 134 -0.68 11.55 3.95
CA LEU A 134 -1.99 12.05 3.50
C LEU A 134 -2.48 11.33 2.24
N TRP A 135 -1.60 11.13 1.24
CA TRP A 135 -1.96 10.39 0.02
C TRP A 135 -2.23 8.90 0.28
N GLY A 136 -1.49 8.29 1.21
CA GLY A 136 -1.77 6.94 1.66
C GLY A 136 -3.12 6.85 2.37
N LEU A 137 -3.40 7.78 3.28
CA LEU A 137 -4.66 7.87 4.02
C LEU A 137 -5.87 8.04 3.08
N THR A 138 -5.79 8.96 2.11
CA THR A 138 -6.87 9.18 1.13
C THR A 138 -7.10 7.94 0.27
N GLY A 139 -6.03 7.30 -0.20
CA GLY A 139 -6.11 6.02 -0.91
C GLY A 139 -6.81 4.95 -0.07
N GLY A 140 -6.37 4.75 1.17
CA GLY A 140 -6.95 3.77 2.09
C GLY A 140 -8.40 4.03 2.46
N TYR A 141 -8.78 5.30 2.60
CA TYR A 141 -10.17 5.70 2.83
C TYR A 141 -11.06 5.32 1.64
N ILE A 142 -10.68 5.71 0.42
CA ILE A 142 -11.40 5.38 -0.82
C ILE A 142 -11.45 3.86 -1.04
N GLY A 143 -10.33 3.18 -0.82
CA GLY A 143 -10.24 1.71 -0.92
C GLY A 143 -11.24 1.00 0.00
N SER A 144 -11.40 1.49 1.22
CA SER A 144 -12.41 0.92 2.14
C SER A 144 -13.84 1.16 1.66
N LEU A 145 -14.15 2.35 1.14
CA LEU A 145 -15.49 2.67 0.62
C LEU A 145 -15.89 1.76 -0.56
N LEU A 146 -14.94 1.40 -1.41
CA LEU A 146 -15.14 0.49 -2.54
C LEU A 146 -15.58 -0.92 -2.09
N LEU A 147 -15.09 -1.43 -0.96
CA LEU A 147 -15.53 -2.69 -0.37
C LEU A 147 -16.96 -2.63 0.21
N TYR A 148 -17.32 -1.51 0.83
CA TYR A 148 -18.63 -1.36 1.48
C TYR A 148 -19.79 -1.25 0.48
N TRP A 149 -19.54 -0.73 -0.73
CA TRP A 149 -20.57 -0.54 -1.74
C TRP A 149 -21.26 -1.85 -2.21
N PRO A 150 -20.54 -2.93 -2.58
CA PRO A 150 -21.19 -4.17 -3.03
C PRO A 150 -21.95 -4.91 -1.92
N GLN A 151 -21.49 -4.88 -0.67
CA GLN A 151 -22.17 -5.56 0.44
C GLN A 151 -23.55 -4.96 0.74
N LYS A 152 -23.68 -3.63 0.78
CA LYS A 152 -24.96 -2.95 1.04
C LYS A 152 -26.03 -3.30 -0.02
N LYS A 153 -25.62 -3.45 -1.29
CA LYS A 153 -26.51 -3.89 -2.37
C LYS A 153 -27.02 -5.32 -2.18
N SER A 154 -26.18 -6.23 -1.66
CA SER A 154 -26.58 -7.63 -1.45
C SER A 154 -27.61 -7.81 -0.33
N ILE A 155 -27.48 -7.03 0.76
CA ILE A 155 -28.40 -7.05 1.90
C ILE A 155 -29.75 -6.45 1.51
N SER A 156 -29.74 -5.29 0.83
CA SER A 156 -30.97 -4.66 0.33
C SER A 156 -31.74 -5.55 -0.69
N ARG A 157 -31.04 -6.38 -1.46
CA ARG A 157 -31.68 -7.35 -2.37
C ARG A 157 -32.32 -8.53 -1.64
N LYS A 158 -31.72 -9.02 -0.55
CA LYS A 158 -32.30 -10.10 0.27
C LYS A 158 -33.53 -9.61 1.03
N GLU A 159 -33.50 -8.39 1.55
CA GLU A 159 -34.63 -7.78 2.28
C GLU A 159 -35.82 -7.45 1.37
N LYS A 160 -35.60 -7.20 0.07
CA LYS A 160 -36.67 -7.05 -0.93
C LYS A 160 -37.21 -8.36 -1.52
N ARG A 161 -36.66 -9.53 -1.14
CA ARG A 161 -37.24 -10.85 -1.44
C ARG A 161 -37.56 -11.65 -0.17
N PRO A 162 -38.40 -11.14 0.75
CA PRO A 162 -38.94 -11.98 1.80
C PRO A 162 -40.01 -12.87 1.16
N GLY A 163 -39.70 -14.15 0.92
CA GLY A 163 -40.72 -15.15 0.54
C GLY A 163 -40.71 -15.68 -0.89
N ALA A 164 -39.56 -15.83 -1.53
CA ALA A 164 -39.44 -16.77 -2.65
C ALA A 164 -39.07 -18.16 -2.09
N TRP A 165 -40.05 -18.84 -1.50
CA TRP A 165 -40.06 -20.29 -1.31
C TRP A 165 -41.07 -20.89 -2.28
#